data_AF-H8XUG6-F1
#
_entry.id   AF-H8XUG6-F1
#
_cell.length_a   1.000
_cell.length_b   1.000
_cell.length_c   1.000
_cell.angle_alpha   90.00
_cell.angle_beta   90.00
_cell.angle_gamma   90.00
#
_symmetry.space_group_name_H-M   'P 1'
#
loop_
_entity.id
_entity.type
_entity.pdbx_description
1 polymer ?
#
loop_
_entity_poly.entity_id
_entity_poly.type
_entity_poly.pdbx_seq_one_letter_code
_entity_poly.pdbx_strand_id
1 'polypeptide(L)'
;MEKNLKNRINKFAERFNYNVVYQKEDLVLTNYKQVIRIREEKKSKNLLSIEMNENEKTIVIPEEFIFEILYKFFHRTSEFDIELNPGKVLNIQDFCEIEYLSKDWLEKAREKKSSGGNRILFEFYNDYLILVDDLNYFKTNILIMD
;
A
#
# COMPACT_ATOMS: atom_id res chain seq x y z
N MET A 1 4.27 11.92 -10.58
CA MET A 1 4.41 10.65 -9.87
C MET A 1 5.52 9.85 -10.51
N GLU A 2 6.52 9.49 -9.73
CA GLU A 2 7.71 8.80 -10.20
C GLU A 2 7.40 7.40 -10.78
N LYS A 3 8.22 6.94 -11.73
CA LYS A 3 8.07 5.63 -12.37
C LYS A 3 8.12 4.49 -11.35
N ASN A 4 8.96 4.61 -10.33
CA ASN A 4 9.10 3.61 -9.26
C ASN A 4 7.78 3.46 -8.48
N LEU A 5 7.21 4.58 -8.03
CA LEU A 5 5.95 4.58 -7.28
C LEU A 5 4.80 3.99 -8.12
N LYS A 6 4.67 4.39 -9.39
CA LYS A 6 3.67 3.80 -10.32
C LYS A 6 3.80 2.28 -10.45
N ASN A 7 5.01 1.75 -10.51
CA ASN A 7 5.26 0.31 -10.60
C ASN A 7 4.86 -0.42 -9.30
N ARG A 8 5.22 0.15 -8.14
CA ARG A 8 4.84 -0.39 -6.83
C ARG A 8 3.32 -0.40 -6.63
N ILE A 9 2.63 0.68 -7.02
CA ILE A 9 1.15 0.73 -6.97
C ILE A 9 0.54 -0.33 -7.90
N ASN A 10 1.06 -0.47 -9.13
CA ASN A 10 0.56 -1.47 -10.07
C ASN A 10 0.63 -2.89 -9.50
N LYS A 11 1.77 -3.23 -8.89
CA LYS A 11 1.98 -4.54 -8.29
C LYS A 11 1.11 -4.78 -7.07
N PHE A 12 0.89 -3.75 -6.27
CA PHE A 12 -0.07 -3.82 -5.17
C PHE A 12 -1.49 -4.05 -5.67
N ALA A 13 -1.93 -3.27 -6.65
CA ALA A 13 -3.25 -3.39 -7.25
C ALA A 13 -3.48 -4.79 -7.85
N GLU A 14 -2.48 -5.35 -8.54
CA GLU A 14 -2.49 -6.71 -9.10
C GLU A 14 -2.79 -7.75 -8.01
N ARG A 15 -2.12 -7.65 -6.85
CA ARG A 15 -2.33 -8.53 -5.69
C ARG A 15 -3.79 -8.52 -5.19
N PHE A 16 -4.48 -7.39 -5.31
CA PHE A 16 -5.88 -7.24 -4.85
C PHE A 16 -6.91 -7.33 -5.98
N ASN A 17 -6.52 -7.87 -7.14
CA ASN A 17 -7.38 -8.04 -8.33
C ASN A 17 -7.93 -6.71 -8.88
N TYR A 18 -7.12 -5.65 -8.85
CA TYR A 18 -7.40 -4.41 -9.56
C TYR A 18 -6.63 -4.35 -10.87
N ASN A 19 -7.32 -3.93 -11.92
CA ASN A 19 -6.72 -3.53 -13.18
C ASN A 19 -6.23 -2.09 -13.07
N VAL A 20 -5.04 -1.84 -13.62
CA VAL A 20 -4.42 -0.51 -13.60
C VAL A 20 -4.41 0.07 -15.01
N VAL A 21 -4.99 1.26 -15.15
CA VAL A 21 -5.03 2.02 -16.40
C VAL A 21 -4.31 3.34 -16.18
N TYR A 22 -3.29 3.58 -17.00
CA TYR A 22 -2.56 4.84 -17.02
C TYR A 22 -3.26 5.81 -17.98
N GLN A 23 -3.84 6.88 -17.44
CA GLN A 23 -4.31 8.02 -18.21
C GLN A 23 -3.27 9.15 -18.16
N LYS A 24 -3.48 10.22 -18.93
CA LYS A 24 -2.48 11.27 -19.15
C LYS A 24 -2.00 11.92 -17.84
N GLU A 25 -2.92 12.21 -16.92
CA GLU A 25 -2.63 12.79 -15.59
C GLU A 25 -2.98 11.85 -14.43
N ASP A 26 -3.68 10.74 -14.70
CA ASP A 26 -4.28 9.89 -13.68
C ASP A 26 -3.72 8.46 -13.73
N LEU A 27 -3.60 7.85 -12.55
CA LEU A 27 -3.50 6.41 -12.38
C LEU A 27 -4.86 5.90 -11.91
N VAL A 28 -5.52 5.05 -12.71
CA VAL A 28 -6.85 4.54 -12.39
C VAL A 28 -6.76 3.06 -12.05
N LEU A 29 -7.18 2.69 -10.85
CA LEU A 29 -7.29 1.32 -10.38
C LEU A 29 -8.77 0.92 -10.42
N THR A 30 -9.10 -0.20 -11.05
CA THR A 30 -10.49 -0.64 -11.19
C THR A 30 -10.64 -2.11 -10.87
N ASN A 31 -11.71 -2.47 -10.18
CA ASN A 31 -12.17 -3.85 -10.10
C ASN A 31 -13.69 -3.88 -10.30
N TYR A 32 -14.32 -5.03 -10.10
CA TYR A 32 -15.77 -5.19 -10.28
C TYR A 32 -16.62 -4.41 -9.25
N LYS A 33 -16.03 -3.89 -8.18
CA LYS A 33 -16.72 -3.17 -7.09
C LYS A 33 -16.48 -1.67 -7.09
N GLN A 34 -15.28 -1.23 -7.50
CA GLN A 34 -14.81 0.12 -7.21
C GLN A 34 -13.80 0.62 -8.25
N VAL A 35 -13.76 1.95 -8.36
CA VAL A 35 -12.80 2.70 -9.18
C VAL A 35 -12.03 3.63 -8.25
N ILE A 36 -10.71 3.63 -8.30
CA ILE A 36 -9.84 4.52 -7.54
C ILE A 36 -9.01 5.32 -8.52
N ARG A 37 -9.12 6.64 -8.51
CA ARG A 37 -8.31 7.55 -9.32
C ARG A 37 -7.27 8.21 -8.44
N ILE A 38 -6.01 8.15 -8.84
CA ILE A 38 -4.87 8.73 -8.13
C ILE A 38 -4.21 9.76 -9.06
N ARG A 39 -4.02 10.99 -8.57
CA ARG A 39 -3.44 12.10 -9.31
C ARG A 39 -2.34 12.77 -8.48
N GLU A 40 -1.30 13.25 -9.13
CA GLU A 40 -0.30 14.11 -8.48
C GLU A 40 -0.83 15.55 -8.42
N GLU A 41 -0.73 16.19 -7.27
CA GLU A 41 -1.18 17.57 -7.10
C GLU A 41 -0.26 18.55 -7.84
N LYS A 42 -0.83 19.37 -8.74
CA LYS A 42 -0.07 20.32 -9.56
C LYS A 42 0.77 21.32 -8.75
N LYS A 43 0.34 21.60 -7.51
CA LYS A 43 1.02 22.54 -6.60
C LYS A 43 2.02 21.89 -5.66
N SER A 44 2.04 20.55 -5.55
CA SER A 44 2.96 19.83 -4.66
C SER A 44 3.22 18.43 -5.18
N LYS A 45 4.46 18.16 -5.61
CA LYS A 45 4.87 16.86 -6.15
C LYS A 45 4.75 15.70 -5.17
N ASN A 46 4.73 16.00 -3.86
CA ASN A 46 4.68 14.98 -2.82
C ASN A 46 3.26 14.73 -2.31
N LEU A 47 2.25 15.38 -2.90
CA LEU A 47 0.84 15.18 -2.56
C LEU A 47 0.11 14.46 -3.69
N LEU A 48 -0.73 13.50 -3.29
CA LEU A 48 -1.60 12.75 -4.16
C LEU A 48 -3.05 13.05 -3.82
N SER A 49 -3.84 13.35 -4.84
CA SER A 49 -5.30 13.31 -4.77
C SER A 49 -5.78 11.91 -5.08
N ILE A 50 -6.63 11.36 -4.21
CA ILE A 50 -7.25 10.05 -4.39
C ILE A 50 -8.76 10.21 -4.33
N GLU A 51 -9.43 9.72 -5.35
CA GLU A 51 -10.88 9.75 -5.52
C GLU A 51 -11.37 8.30 -5.66
N MET A 52 -12.31 7.89 -4.80
CA MET A 52 -12.93 6.56 -4.84
C MET A 52 -14.33 6.69 -5.43
N ASN A 53 -14.65 5.91 -6.47
CA ASN A 53 -15.87 5.99 -7.26
C ASN A 53 -16.13 7.39 -7.85
N GLU A 54 -16.83 7.43 -8.98
CA GLU A 54 -17.15 8.72 -9.59
C GLU A 54 -18.14 9.44 -8.65
N ASN A 55 -17.73 10.60 -8.11
CA ASN A 55 -18.47 11.50 -7.20
C ASN A 55 -18.30 11.36 -5.69
N GLU A 56 -17.39 10.52 -5.17
CA GLU A 56 -17.05 10.61 -3.73
C GLU A 56 -15.97 11.65 -3.45
N LYS A 57 -15.75 11.89 -2.15
CA LYS A 57 -14.80 12.89 -1.63
C LYS A 57 -13.38 12.55 -2.05
N THR A 58 -12.72 13.49 -2.73
CA THR A 58 -11.28 13.43 -2.95
C THR A 58 -10.52 13.67 -1.65
N ILE A 59 -9.58 12.78 -1.33
CA ILE A 59 -8.63 12.95 -0.23
C ILE A 59 -7.26 13.35 -0.79
N VAL A 60 -6.62 14.32 -0.16
CA VAL A 60 -5.25 14.74 -0.51
C VAL A 60 -4.31 14.22 0.57
N ILE A 61 -3.35 13.40 0.17
CA ILE A 61 -2.41 12.75 1.09
C ILE A 61 -0.96 12.95 0.65
N PRO A 62 0.02 12.92 1.56
CA PRO A 62 1.41 12.75 1.17
C PRO A 62 1.66 11.38 0.51
N GLU A 63 2.60 11.31 -0.44
CA GLU A 63 2.94 10.07 -1.17
C GLU A 63 3.27 8.89 -0.24
N GLU A 64 3.87 9.14 0.93
CA GLU A 64 4.22 8.09 1.91
C GLU A 64 3.02 7.34 2.49
N PHE A 65 1.79 7.88 2.39
CA PHE A 65 0.57 7.24 2.88
C PHE A 65 -0.15 6.40 1.82
N ILE A 66 0.32 6.40 0.57
CA ILE A 66 -0.41 5.80 -0.55
C ILE A 66 -0.73 4.32 -0.34
N PHE A 67 0.22 3.53 0.15
CA PHE A 67 0.01 2.09 0.33
C PHE A 67 -0.91 1.77 1.49
N GLU A 68 -0.89 2.59 2.54
CA GLU A 68 -1.84 2.48 3.64
C GLU A 68 -3.26 2.77 3.17
N ILE A 69 -3.44 3.88 2.43
CA ILE A 69 -4.74 4.26 1.88
C ILE A 69 -5.26 3.20 0.91
N LEU A 70 -4.42 2.74 -0.02
CA LEU A 70 -4.80 1.69 -0.96
C LEU A 70 -5.14 0.39 -0.24
N TYR A 71 -4.38 -0.01 0.77
CA TYR A 71 -4.67 -1.20 1.56
C TYR A 71 -6.05 -1.08 2.22
N LYS A 72 -6.33 0.06 2.85
CA LYS A 72 -7.63 0.36 3.46
C LYS A 72 -8.77 0.31 2.42
N PHE A 73 -8.58 0.83 1.21
CA PHE A 73 -9.58 0.73 0.14
C PHE A 73 -9.78 -0.70 -0.38
N PHE A 74 -8.70 -1.46 -0.52
CA PHE A 74 -8.75 -2.83 -1.05
C PHE A 74 -9.46 -3.79 -0.10
N HIS A 75 -9.39 -3.53 1.22
CA HIS A 75 -10.01 -4.33 2.27
C HIS A 75 -11.36 -3.80 2.77
N ARG A 76 -11.84 -2.66 2.26
CA ARG A 76 -13.05 -2.01 2.77
C ARG A 76 -14.31 -2.86 2.57
N THR A 77 -15.12 -2.93 3.62
CA THR A 77 -16.49 -3.44 3.61
C THR A 77 -17.56 -2.36 3.84
N SER A 78 -17.17 -1.13 4.21
CA SER A 78 -18.09 0.01 4.42
C SER A 78 -17.43 1.40 4.26
N GLU A 79 -18.24 2.46 4.21
CA GLU A 79 -17.92 3.86 3.84
C GLU A 79 -17.29 4.74 4.95
N PHE A 80 -16.68 4.18 6.00
CA PHE A 80 -16.15 5.01 7.11
C PHE A 80 -15.11 6.06 6.65
N ASP A 81 -14.77 7.03 7.49
CA ASP A 81 -13.64 7.95 7.23
C ASP A 81 -12.32 7.16 7.25
N ILE A 82 -11.40 7.46 6.32
CA ILE A 82 -10.05 6.88 6.36
C ILE A 82 -9.20 7.69 7.33
N GLU A 83 -8.90 7.12 8.49
CA GLU A 83 -7.89 7.68 9.39
C GLU A 83 -6.50 7.37 8.85
N LEU A 84 -5.59 8.33 8.91
CA LEU A 84 -4.18 8.15 8.55
C LEU A 84 -3.37 7.73 9.78
N ASN A 85 -2.55 6.69 9.66
CA ASN A 85 -1.71 6.25 10.76
C ASN A 85 -0.54 7.24 10.93
N PRO A 86 -0.36 7.87 12.11
CA PRO A 86 0.65 8.92 12.30
C PRO A 86 2.08 8.37 12.36
N GLY A 87 2.27 7.05 12.40
CA GLY A 87 3.58 6.44 12.55
C GLY A 87 4.49 6.54 11.33
N LYS A 88 5.69 5.97 11.46
CA LYS A 88 6.62 5.83 10.34
C LYS A 88 6.18 4.74 9.38
N VAL A 89 6.69 4.80 8.15
CA VAL A 89 6.55 3.72 7.16
C VAL A 89 7.32 2.50 7.61
N LEU A 90 6.67 1.33 7.65
CA LEU A 90 7.32 0.07 8.01
C LEU A 90 8.46 -0.25 7.06
N ASN A 91 9.62 -0.58 7.62
CA ASN A 91 10.71 -1.20 6.89
C ASN A 91 11.02 -2.59 7.47
N ILE A 92 11.91 -3.34 6.82
CA ILE A 92 12.29 -4.69 7.28
C ILE A 92 12.90 -4.67 8.68
N GLN A 93 13.72 -3.66 9.01
CA GLN A 93 14.35 -3.57 10.32
C GLN A 93 13.29 -3.37 11.42
N ASP A 94 12.32 -2.49 11.20
CA ASP A 94 11.21 -2.27 12.12
C ASP A 94 10.41 -3.56 12.35
N PHE A 95 10.13 -4.28 11.26
CA PHE A 95 9.45 -5.57 11.32
C PHE A 95 10.24 -6.60 12.14
N CYS A 96 11.55 -6.76 11.87
CA CYS A 96 12.42 -7.66 12.64
C CYS A 96 12.40 -7.34 14.14
N GLU A 97 12.47 -6.06 14.49
CA GLU A 97 12.50 -5.60 15.87
C GLU A 97 11.17 -5.85 16.59
N ILE A 98 10.04 -5.58 15.93
CA ILE A 98 8.70 -5.75 16.51
C ILE A 98 8.36 -7.23 16.68
N GLU A 99 8.72 -8.07 15.70
CA GLU A 99 8.41 -9.50 15.69
C GLU A 99 9.49 -10.37 16.34
N TYR A 100 10.55 -9.75 16.90
CA TYR A 100 11.69 -10.44 17.50
C TYR A 100 12.34 -11.47 16.55
N LEU A 101 12.43 -11.13 15.27
CA LEU A 101 12.96 -12.02 14.24
C LEU A 101 14.46 -11.84 14.06
N SER A 102 15.14 -12.95 13.79
CA SER A 102 16.56 -12.96 13.45
C SER A 102 16.79 -12.40 12.04
N LYS A 103 17.99 -11.90 11.75
CA LYS A 103 18.29 -11.25 10.46
C LYS A 103 18.12 -12.16 9.23
N ASP A 104 18.22 -13.47 9.41
CA ASP A 104 18.01 -14.51 8.40
C ASP A 104 16.52 -14.87 8.19
N TRP A 105 15.59 -14.23 8.91
CA TRP A 105 14.16 -14.52 8.77
C TRP A 105 13.69 -14.34 7.33
N LEU A 106 14.25 -13.35 6.62
CA LEU A 106 13.81 -12.97 5.28
C LEU A 106 14.06 -14.11 4.28
N GLU A 107 15.20 -14.79 4.40
CA GLU A 107 15.54 -15.95 3.57
C GLU A 107 14.56 -17.10 3.83
N LYS A 108 14.29 -17.41 5.10
CA LYS A 108 13.33 -18.44 5.51
C LYS A 108 11.89 -18.09 5.14
N ALA A 109 11.56 -16.81 5.11
CA ALA A 109 10.21 -16.35 4.82
C ALA A 109 9.91 -16.33 3.32
N ARG A 110 10.90 -16.14 2.44
CA ARG A 110 10.70 -16.32 0.99
C ARG A 110 10.24 -17.74 0.63
N GLU A 111 10.63 -18.75 1.41
CA GLU A 111 10.16 -20.13 1.25
C GLU A 111 8.68 -20.31 1.65
N LYS A 112 8.16 -19.42 2.50
CA LYS A 112 6.79 -19.45 3.02
C LYS A 112 6.00 -18.27 2.45
N LYS A 113 5.19 -18.54 1.40
CA LYS A 113 4.38 -17.53 0.68
C LYS A 113 3.63 -16.52 1.57
N SER A 114 3.24 -16.91 2.78
CA SER A 114 2.69 -16.02 3.80
C SER A 114 2.87 -16.63 5.19
N SER A 115 3.30 -15.85 6.18
CA SER A 115 3.02 -16.16 7.59
C SER A 115 2.82 -14.87 8.36
N GLY A 116 1.76 -14.74 9.16
CA GLY A 116 1.58 -13.55 9.99
C GLY A 116 2.66 -13.47 11.07
N GLY A 117 3.19 -12.27 11.32
CA GLY A 117 3.75 -11.94 12.62
C GLY A 117 2.64 -11.81 13.67
N ASN A 118 3.00 -11.66 14.93
CA ASN A 118 2.05 -11.47 16.02
C ASN A 118 1.33 -10.10 15.93
N ARG A 119 1.95 -9.09 15.32
CA ARG A 119 1.43 -7.72 15.22
C ARG A 119 1.49 -7.17 13.79
N ILE A 120 2.62 -7.37 13.13
CA ILE A 120 2.83 -6.96 11.75
C ILE A 120 2.61 -8.18 10.87
N LEU A 121 1.62 -8.10 9.99
CA LEU A 121 1.44 -9.08 8.94
C LEU A 121 2.46 -8.83 7.84
N PHE A 122 3.01 -9.92 7.31
CA PHE A 122 3.81 -9.85 6.10
C PHE A 122 3.29 -10.82 5.05
N GLU A 123 3.43 -10.41 3.80
CA GLU A 123 3.08 -11.25 2.66
C GLU A 123 4.12 -11.11 1.55
N PHE A 124 4.55 -12.25 1.01
CA PHE A 124 5.33 -12.29 -0.23
C PHE A 124 4.39 -12.46 -1.42
N TYR A 125 4.46 -11.53 -2.36
CA TYR A 125 3.75 -11.62 -3.63
C TYR A 125 4.70 -11.29 -4.77
N ASN A 126 5.03 -12.28 -5.60
CA ASN A 126 6.11 -12.21 -6.58
C ASN A 126 7.41 -11.72 -5.90
N ASP A 127 8.06 -10.68 -6.44
CA ASP A 127 9.31 -10.09 -5.92
C ASP A 127 9.06 -8.96 -4.91
N TYR A 128 7.92 -8.98 -4.21
CA TYR A 128 7.52 -7.93 -3.28
C TYR A 128 7.20 -8.47 -1.90
N LEU A 129 7.60 -7.71 -0.88
CA LEU A 129 7.20 -7.90 0.50
C LEU A 129 6.23 -6.79 0.90
N ILE A 130 5.03 -7.19 1.28
CA ILE A 130 4.00 -6.30 1.81
C ILE A 130 4.07 -6.39 3.33
N LEU A 131 4.20 -5.25 4.01
CA LEU A 131 4.19 -5.15 5.47
C LEU A 131 2.96 -4.34 5.90
N VAL A 132 2.12 -4.92 6.73
CA VAL A 132 0.87 -4.34 7.23
C VAL A 132 0.86 -4.37 8.75
N ASP A 133 0.61 -3.24 9.39
CA ASP A 133 0.35 -3.19 10.82
C ASP A 133 -1.15 -3.28 11.09
N ASP A 134 -1.60 -4.41 11.60
CA ASP A 134 -3.01 -4.63 11.95
C ASP A 134 -3.47 -3.73 13.12
N LEU A 135 -2.52 -3.21 13.92
CA LEU A 135 -2.81 -2.32 15.04
C LEU A 135 -2.76 -0.83 14.68
N ASN A 136 -2.53 -0.48 13.40
CA ASN A 136 -2.53 0.91 12.90
C ASN A 136 -1.53 1.88 13.57
N TYR A 137 -0.43 1.39 14.14
CA TYR A 137 0.65 2.23 14.66
C TYR A 137 1.62 2.66 13.58
N PHE A 138 1.84 1.83 12.55
CA PHE A 138 2.74 2.10 11.45
C PHE A 138 1.99 2.17 10.11
N LYS A 139 2.62 2.83 9.12
CA LYS A 139 2.09 2.90 7.76
C LYS A 139 2.45 1.62 7.00
N THR A 140 1.49 1.07 6.27
CA THR A 140 1.70 -0.05 5.33
C THR A 140 2.80 0.29 4.34
N ASN A 141 3.64 -0.70 4.01
CA ASN A 141 4.67 -0.52 2.99
C ASN A 141 4.77 -1.72 2.05
N ILE A 142 5.33 -1.47 0.87
CA ILE A 142 5.63 -2.47 -0.14
C ILE A 142 7.08 -2.31 -0.56
N LEU A 143 7.86 -3.35 -0.29
CA LEU A 143 9.29 -3.38 -0.52
C LEU A 143 9.60 -4.29 -1.71
N ILE A 144 10.51 -3.84 -2.57
CA ILE A 144 11.03 -4.64 -3.67
C ILE A 144 12.12 -5.54 -3.11
N MET A 145 12.02 -6.83 -3.42
CA MET A 145 12.87 -7.87 -2.88
C MET A 145 13.81 -8.38 -3.98
N ASP A 146 14.83 -7.58 -4.31
CA ASP A 146 15.92 -7.99 -5.21
C ASP A 146 16.70 -9.21 -4.66
#